data_AF-A0A2V7BGF9-F1
#
_entry.id   AF-A0A2V7BGF9-F1
#
_cell.length_a   1.000
_cell.length_b   1.000
_cell.length_c   1.000
_cell.angle_alpha   90.00
_cell.angle_beta   90.00
_cell.angle_gamma   90.00
#
_symmetry.space_group_name_H-M   'P 1'
#
loop_
_entity.id
_entity.type
_entity.pdbx_description
1 polymer ?
#
loop_
_entity_poly.entity_id
_entity_poly.type
_entity_poly.pdbx_seq_one_letter_code
_entity_poly.pdbx_strand_id
1 'polypeptide(L)'
;MRIKDRPIRVLALAGTSVVLLLSSALAARPEPALPVDIPASERSRLTAVTATASLAAHAAGAPFVARRAVFEYLLDHPEFAAHVTRTLRLARYRIWREPDGLWLDDGWGTVGHFSVVYAGNGTRVMHARGRYKHWLLPSIHGQAVVVIAYGVEPATDGRSVISAAVTGFVKLDNPLVEMASKLLSATARAKAEREARQLVKVFARTTRAIEDDPAAVHERLRLRPDVSRLELEEFRQLLRLP
;
A
#
# COMPACT_ATOMS: atom_id res chain seq x y z
N MET A 1 -49.65 3.66 -56.97
CA MET A 1 -48.51 2.96 -56.33
C MET A 1 -48.96 2.53 -54.94
N ARG A 2 -49.12 1.22 -54.70
CA ARG A 2 -49.91 0.61 -53.62
C ARG A 2 -49.06 0.28 -52.38
N ILE A 3 -49.74 0.30 -51.24
CA ILE A 3 -49.37 -0.05 -49.86
C ILE A 3 -48.97 -1.54 -49.68
N LYS A 4 -48.34 -1.83 -48.52
CA LYS A 4 -48.21 -3.13 -47.78
C LYS A 4 -47.01 -4.01 -48.17
N ASP A 5 -46.31 -4.75 -47.30
CA ASP A 5 -46.56 -5.32 -45.97
C ASP A 5 -45.20 -5.57 -45.26
N ARG A 6 -45.17 -5.62 -43.92
CA ARG A 6 -44.10 -6.29 -43.16
C ARG A 6 -44.37 -7.80 -43.11
N PRO A 7 -43.32 -8.63 -43.02
CA PRO A 7 -43.29 -9.59 -41.90
C PRO A 7 -41.93 -9.70 -41.18
N ILE A 8 -42.05 -10.14 -39.93
CA ILE A 8 -41.02 -10.44 -38.93
C ILE A 8 -40.48 -11.86 -39.14
N ARG A 9 -39.18 -12.10 -38.93
CA ARG A 9 -38.52 -13.23 -38.20
C ARG A 9 -37.00 -13.26 -38.49
N VAL A 10 -36.15 -12.82 -37.55
CA VAL A 10 -35.40 -13.63 -36.55
C VAL A 10 -34.36 -14.58 -37.18
N LEU A 11 -33.06 -14.29 -36.99
CA LEU A 11 -32.14 -15.16 -36.23
C LEU A 11 -30.81 -14.44 -35.91
N ALA A 12 -30.31 -14.74 -34.71
CA ALA A 12 -29.13 -14.21 -34.04
C ALA A 12 -27.80 -14.43 -34.77
N LEU A 13 -26.78 -13.62 -34.44
CA LEU A 13 -25.58 -14.16 -33.80
C LEU A 13 -24.76 -13.06 -33.11
N ALA A 14 -24.31 -13.41 -31.91
CA ALA A 14 -23.53 -12.61 -30.98
C ALA A 14 -22.12 -12.34 -31.50
N GLY A 15 -21.55 -11.23 -31.05
CA GLY A 15 -20.15 -10.86 -31.31
C GLY A 15 -19.77 -9.70 -30.42
N THR A 16 -19.46 -10.03 -29.17
CA THR A 16 -18.98 -9.17 -28.08
C THR A 16 -18.10 -8.01 -28.53
N SER A 17 -18.57 -6.79 -28.24
CA SER A 17 -17.81 -5.56 -28.30
C SER A 17 -16.56 -5.65 -27.42
N VAL A 18 -15.39 -5.71 -28.05
CA VAL A 18 -14.11 -5.39 -27.42
C VAL A 18 -14.10 -3.89 -27.18
N VAL A 19 -14.50 -3.48 -25.98
CA VAL A 19 -14.34 -2.11 -25.51
C VAL A 19 -12.90 -1.96 -25.04
N LEU A 20 -12.05 -1.49 -25.95
CA LEU A 20 -10.73 -0.93 -25.66
C LEU A 20 -10.92 0.40 -24.91
N LEU A 21 -10.96 0.37 -23.58
CA LEU A 21 -10.83 1.58 -22.77
C LEU A 21 -9.35 1.94 -22.61
N LEU A 22 -8.80 2.56 -23.64
CA LEU A 22 -7.67 3.48 -23.49
C LEU A 22 -8.22 4.77 -22.87
N SER A 23 -8.41 4.76 -21.55
CA SER A 23 -8.78 5.96 -20.81
C SER A 23 -7.54 6.78 -20.51
N SER A 24 -7.28 7.77 -21.36
CA SER A 24 -6.41 8.91 -21.09
C SER A 24 -6.98 9.68 -19.89
N ALA A 25 -6.60 9.31 -18.68
CA ALA A 25 -7.04 10.00 -17.49
C ALA A 25 -6.20 11.29 -17.31
N LEU A 26 -6.84 12.46 -17.42
CA LEU A 26 -6.56 13.50 -16.43
C LEU A 26 -6.72 12.80 -15.08
N ALA A 27 -5.61 12.49 -14.40
CA ALA A 27 -5.64 11.62 -13.22
C ALA A 27 -6.58 12.22 -12.18
N ALA A 28 -7.81 11.70 -12.12
CA ALA A 28 -8.74 11.99 -11.05
C ALA A 28 -8.02 11.63 -9.75
N ARG A 29 -8.07 12.55 -8.77
CA ARG A 29 -7.47 12.31 -7.47
C ARG A 29 -8.02 10.98 -6.95
N PRO A 30 -7.17 10.01 -6.57
CA PRO A 30 -7.65 8.71 -6.14
C PRO A 30 -8.58 8.89 -4.94
N GLU A 31 -9.77 8.32 -5.02
CA GLU A 31 -10.76 8.42 -3.94
C GLU A 31 -10.28 7.57 -2.75
N PRO A 32 -10.30 8.11 -1.52
CA PRO A 32 -9.93 7.34 -0.35
C PRO A 32 -11.02 6.32 -0.04
N ALA A 33 -10.84 5.07 -0.48
CA ALA A 33 -11.69 3.94 -0.10
C ALA A 33 -11.42 3.53 1.37
N LEU A 34 -11.88 4.35 2.32
CA LEU A 34 -11.79 4.06 3.75
C LEU A 34 -12.91 3.08 4.16
N PRO A 35 -12.59 1.91 4.74
CA PRO A 35 -13.59 0.93 5.16
C PRO A 35 -14.61 1.47 6.16
N VAL A 36 -15.86 1.02 6.02
CA VAL A 36 -16.96 1.40 6.93
C VAL A 36 -16.75 0.89 8.35
N ASP A 37 -16.03 -0.22 8.50
CA ASP A 37 -15.72 -0.88 9.76
C ASP A 37 -14.71 -0.12 10.63
N ILE A 38 -14.02 0.89 10.07
CA ILE A 38 -13.17 1.78 10.86
C ILE A 38 -14.05 2.54 11.85
N PRO A 39 -13.68 2.59 13.16
CA PRO A 39 -14.41 3.38 14.16
C PRO A 39 -14.72 4.79 13.67
N ALA A 40 -15.95 5.26 13.87
CA ALA A 40 -16.44 6.49 13.23
C ALA A 40 -15.56 7.73 13.52
N SER A 41 -15.00 7.83 14.73
CA SER A 41 -14.08 8.90 15.13
C SER A 41 -12.77 8.86 14.35
N GLU A 42 -12.16 7.68 14.22
CA GLU A 42 -10.94 7.49 13.44
C GLU A 42 -11.18 7.70 11.95
N ARG A 43 -12.26 7.12 11.41
CA ARG A 43 -12.65 7.31 10.01
C ARG A 43 -12.83 8.78 9.68
N SER A 44 -13.51 9.54 10.53
CA SER A 44 -13.70 11.00 10.34
C SER A 44 -12.36 11.75 10.34
N ARG A 45 -11.43 11.38 11.23
CA ARG A 45 -10.08 11.96 11.26
C ARG A 45 -9.30 11.65 9.99
N LEU A 46 -9.34 10.40 9.51
CA LEU A 46 -8.68 10.01 8.27
C LEU A 46 -9.30 10.70 7.05
N THR A 47 -10.64 10.80 6.98
CA THR A 47 -11.35 11.54 5.93
C THR A 47 -10.91 13.00 5.89
N ALA A 48 -10.76 13.66 7.05
CA ALA A 48 -10.27 15.04 7.09
C ALA A 48 -8.84 15.17 6.50
N VAL A 49 -7.97 14.19 6.75
CA VAL A 49 -6.61 14.15 6.18
C VAL A 49 -6.65 13.90 4.68
N THR A 50 -7.39 12.89 4.21
CA THR A 50 -7.42 12.50 2.80
C THR A 50 -8.11 13.54 1.91
N ALA A 51 -9.21 14.15 2.37
CA ALA A 51 -9.94 15.20 1.65
C ALA A 51 -9.10 16.47 1.45
N THR A 52 -8.27 16.82 2.44
CA THR A 52 -7.42 18.02 2.42
C THR A 52 -5.94 17.71 2.17
N ALA A 53 -5.64 16.51 1.68
CA ALA A 53 -4.25 16.13 1.38
C ALA A 53 -3.64 17.08 0.34
N SER A 54 -2.40 17.49 0.60
CA SER A 54 -1.56 18.32 -0.27
C SER A 54 -1.02 17.52 -1.46
N LEU A 55 -0.87 16.20 -1.28
CA LEU A 55 -0.38 15.27 -2.30
C LEU A 55 -1.12 13.94 -2.17
N ALA A 56 -1.45 13.33 -3.30
CA ALA A 56 -2.00 11.99 -3.36
C ALA A 56 -1.32 11.22 -4.49
N ALA A 57 -1.11 9.93 -4.29
CA ALA A 57 -0.54 9.03 -5.28
C ALA A 57 -1.19 7.66 -5.20
N HIS A 58 -1.28 6.99 -6.34
CA HIS A 58 -1.81 5.65 -6.45
C HIS A 58 -0.89 4.80 -7.34
N ALA A 59 -0.75 3.52 -6.99
CA ALA A 59 -0.09 2.54 -7.82
C ALA A 59 -0.67 1.15 -7.59
N ALA A 60 -0.98 0.45 -8.67
CA ALA A 60 -1.25 -0.99 -8.67
C ALA A 60 0.03 -1.76 -9.05
N GLY A 61 0.32 -2.83 -8.33
CA GLY A 61 1.41 -3.76 -8.63
C GLY A 61 0.99 -4.83 -9.63
N ALA A 62 1.98 -5.48 -10.24
CA ALA A 62 1.73 -6.74 -10.93
C ALA A 62 1.33 -7.82 -9.91
N PRO A 63 0.39 -8.72 -10.25
CA PRO A 63 0.03 -9.83 -9.37
C PRO A 63 1.23 -10.72 -9.05
N PHE A 64 1.24 -11.31 -7.86
CA PHE A 64 2.30 -12.21 -7.41
C PHE A 64 1.74 -13.39 -6.62
N VAL A 65 2.42 -14.53 -6.67
CA VAL A 65 2.04 -15.73 -5.92
C VAL A 65 2.61 -15.66 -4.50
N ALA A 66 1.77 -15.98 -3.51
CA ALA A 66 2.09 -15.86 -2.08
C ALA A 66 1.31 -16.86 -1.23
N ARG A 67 1.83 -17.23 -0.07
CA ARG A 67 0.95 -17.62 1.05
C ARG A 67 0.23 -16.37 1.57
N ARG A 68 -1.11 -16.35 1.46
CA ARG A 68 -1.94 -15.23 1.92
C ARG A 68 -1.63 -14.83 3.37
N ALA A 69 -1.60 -15.80 4.28
CA ALA A 69 -1.39 -15.55 5.70
C ALA A 69 -0.03 -14.89 5.98
N VAL A 70 1.01 -15.24 5.21
CA VAL A 70 2.35 -14.61 5.32
C VAL A 70 2.29 -13.16 4.85
N PHE A 71 1.63 -12.89 3.72
CA PHE A 71 1.47 -11.51 3.22
C PHE A 71 0.69 -10.63 4.20
N GLU A 72 -0.44 -11.13 4.72
CA GLU A 72 -1.27 -10.40 5.69
C GLU A 72 -0.50 -10.16 7.00
N TYR A 73 0.21 -11.17 7.50
CA TYR A 73 1.05 -11.05 8.70
C TYR A 73 2.07 -9.91 8.58
N LEU A 74 2.77 -9.79 7.44
CA LEU A 74 3.73 -8.71 7.23
C LEU A 74 3.07 -7.33 7.20
N LEU A 75 1.85 -7.20 6.67
CA LEU A 75 1.15 -5.92 6.69
C LEU A 75 0.65 -5.55 8.10
N ASP A 76 0.32 -6.56 8.91
CA ASP A 76 -0.17 -6.41 10.29
C ASP A 76 0.97 -6.18 11.30
N HIS A 77 2.19 -6.60 10.95
CA HIS A 77 3.40 -6.45 11.75
C HIS A 77 4.44 -5.58 11.01
N PRO A 78 4.19 -4.27 10.85
CA PRO A 78 5.02 -3.40 10.01
C PRO A 78 6.44 -3.18 10.54
N GLU A 79 6.64 -3.27 11.86
CA GLU A 79 7.98 -3.33 12.47
C GLU A 79 8.74 -4.56 11.99
N PHE A 80 8.16 -5.76 12.18
CA PHE A 80 8.72 -7.01 11.66
C PHE A 80 8.96 -6.96 10.14
N ALA A 81 8.00 -6.47 9.36
CA ALA A 81 8.14 -6.33 7.90
C ALA A 81 9.27 -5.36 7.50
N ALA A 82 9.55 -4.33 8.30
CA ALA A 82 10.73 -3.50 8.10
C ALA A 82 12.02 -4.32 8.27
N HIS A 83 12.10 -5.21 9.27
CA HIS A 83 13.25 -6.11 9.42
C HIS A 83 13.37 -7.08 8.24
N VAL A 84 12.28 -7.65 7.74
CA VAL A 84 12.26 -8.56 6.57
C VAL A 84 12.78 -7.85 5.32
N THR A 85 12.18 -6.73 4.95
CA THR A 85 12.55 -5.99 3.72
C THR A 85 13.98 -5.46 3.77
N ARG A 86 14.47 -5.07 4.95
CA ARG A 86 15.88 -4.67 5.15
C ARG A 86 16.84 -5.85 5.04
N THR A 87 16.49 -7.00 5.62
CA THR A 87 17.28 -8.24 5.52
C THR A 87 17.46 -8.66 4.07
N LEU A 88 16.39 -8.50 3.27
CA LEU A 88 16.38 -8.75 1.83
C LEU A 88 16.99 -7.61 1.00
N ARG A 89 17.41 -6.50 1.63
CA ARG A 89 17.95 -5.29 0.97
C ARG A 89 16.99 -4.68 -0.05
N LEU A 90 15.68 -4.82 0.18
CA LEU A 90 14.61 -4.31 -0.70
C LEU A 90 14.12 -2.92 -0.28
N ALA A 91 14.26 -2.58 1.00
CA ALA A 91 13.86 -1.28 1.54
C ALA A 91 14.84 -0.78 2.61
N ARG A 92 14.83 0.55 2.82
CA ARG A 92 15.72 1.25 3.76
C ARG A 92 15.01 1.85 4.97
N TYR A 93 13.67 1.94 4.93
CA TYR A 93 12.89 2.49 6.03
C TYR A 93 13.11 1.69 7.32
N ARG A 94 12.83 2.32 8.46
CA ARG A 94 12.86 1.70 9.77
C ARG A 94 11.53 1.94 10.45
N ILE A 95 10.98 0.91 11.05
CA ILE A 95 9.87 1.03 11.98
C ILE A 95 10.36 0.43 13.29
N TRP A 96 10.06 1.07 14.41
CA TRP A 96 10.43 0.60 15.74
C TRP A 96 9.38 1.01 16.76
N ARG A 97 9.33 0.31 17.89
CA ARG A 97 8.44 0.67 19.00
C ARG A 97 9.13 1.48 20.07
N GLU A 98 8.46 2.52 20.54
CA GLU A 98 8.76 3.28 21.76
C GLU A 98 7.55 3.22 22.71
N PRO A 99 7.67 3.66 23.99
CA PRO A 99 6.57 3.61 24.94
C PRO A 99 5.29 4.35 24.49
N ASP A 100 5.43 5.33 23.60
CA ASP A 100 4.33 6.14 23.06
C ASP A 100 3.77 5.62 21.73
N GLY A 101 4.30 4.51 21.20
CA GLY A 101 3.76 3.82 20.03
C GLY A 101 4.83 3.42 19.00
N LEU A 102 4.37 3.17 17.78
CA LEU A 102 5.27 2.87 16.66
C LEU A 102 5.80 4.16 16.05
N TRP A 103 7.08 4.16 15.74
CA TRP A 103 7.80 5.19 15.03
C TRP A 103 8.26 4.68 13.68
N LEU A 104 8.34 5.59 12.71
CA LEU A 104 8.79 5.36 11.35
C LEU A 104 9.85 6.39 10.99
N ASP A 105 10.93 5.92 10.37
CA ASP A 105 11.90 6.71 9.61
C ASP A 105 11.84 6.23 8.15
N ASP A 106 11.42 7.13 7.26
CA ASP A 106 11.26 6.83 5.84
C ASP A 106 12.60 6.76 5.08
N GLY A 107 13.71 7.12 5.73
CA GLY A 107 15.06 7.17 5.14
C GLY A 107 15.31 8.36 4.23
N TRP A 108 14.35 9.28 4.10
CA TRP A 108 14.43 10.51 3.31
C TRP A 108 14.40 11.78 4.16
N GLY A 109 14.35 11.64 5.49
CA GLY A 109 14.36 12.75 6.44
C GLY A 109 13.03 12.97 7.16
N THR A 110 12.04 12.08 6.95
CA THR A 110 10.80 12.10 7.73
C THR A 110 10.90 11.09 8.87
N VAL A 111 10.66 11.59 10.09
CA VAL A 111 10.51 10.75 11.27
C VAL A 111 9.20 11.10 11.96
N GLY A 112 8.45 10.09 12.40
CA GLY A 112 7.20 10.31 13.10
C GLY A 112 6.51 9.06 13.60
N HIS A 113 5.39 9.27 14.29
CA HIS A 113 4.49 8.22 14.73
C HIS A 113 3.80 7.56 13.55
N PHE A 114 3.57 6.27 13.69
CA PHE A 114 2.94 5.39 12.73
C PHE A 114 1.92 4.51 13.45
N SER A 115 0.81 4.18 12.80
CA SER A 115 -0.15 3.20 13.30
C SER A 115 -0.82 2.45 12.15
N VAL A 116 -1.16 1.19 12.41
CA VAL A 116 -2.13 0.45 11.60
C VAL A 116 -3.51 0.74 12.20
N VAL A 117 -4.35 1.46 11.46
CA VAL A 117 -5.70 1.87 11.88
C VAL A 117 -6.73 0.80 11.54
N TYR A 118 -6.51 0.05 10.47
CA TYR A 118 -7.44 -0.98 10.03
C TYR A 118 -6.72 -2.18 9.44
N ALA A 119 -7.17 -3.36 9.83
CA ALA A 119 -6.76 -4.64 9.28
C ALA A 119 -7.95 -5.57 9.06
N GLY A 120 -8.42 -5.68 7.81
CA GLY A 120 -9.51 -6.57 7.46
C GLY A 120 -9.86 -6.54 5.98
N ASN A 121 -10.64 -7.53 5.52
CA ASN A 121 -11.34 -7.48 4.23
C ASN A 121 -10.48 -7.07 3.02
N GLY A 122 -9.27 -7.61 2.89
CA GLY A 122 -8.38 -7.28 1.77
C GLY A 122 -7.85 -5.84 1.79
N THR A 123 -7.93 -5.15 2.92
CA THR A 123 -7.54 -3.74 3.06
C THR A 123 -6.72 -3.53 4.33
N ARG A 124 -5.70 -2.69 4.24
CA ARG A 124 -4.97 -2.12 5.37
C ARG A 124 -4.95 -0.62 5.27
N VAL A 125 -5.28 0.03 6.38
CA VAL A 125 -5.21 1.50 6.48
C VAL A 125 -4.20 1.86 7.54
N MET A 126 -3.23 2.66 7.16
CA MET A 126 -2.15 3.11 8.02
C MET A 126 -2.22 4.64 8.14
N HIS A 127 -1.94 5.14 9.34
CA HIS A 127 -1.82 6.57 9.60
C HIS A 127 -0.41 6.86 10.10
N ALA A 128 0.18 7.95 9.61
CA ALA A 128 1.42 8.46 10.13
C ALA A 128 1.29 9.95 10.43
N ARG A 129 1.98 10.42 11.46
CA ARG A 129 2.18 11.83 11.76
C ARG A 129 3.64 12.03 12.07
N GLY A 130 4.27 12.98 11.38
CA GLY A 130 5.69 13.19 11.56
C GLY A 130 6.14 14.57 11.17
N ARG A 131 7.45 14.71 11.23
CA ARG A 131 8.14 15.89 10.76
C ARG A 131 9.19 15.50 9.73
N TYR A 132 9.22 16.24 8.64
CA TYR A 132 10.30 16.19 7.66
C TYR A 132 11.34 17.24 8.05
N LYS A 133 12.60 16.81 8.12
CA LYS A 133 13.76 17.69 8.36
C LYS A 133 14.63 17.76 7.12
N HIS A 134 14.91 18.97 6.67
CA HIS A 134 15.93 19.26 5.68
C HIS A 134 16.88 20.33 6.24
N TRP A 135 18.18 20.22 5.99
CA TRP A 135 19.19 21.09 6.62
C TRP A 135 19.05 22.58 6.28
N LEU A 136 18.36 22.92 5.18
CA LEU A 136 18.07 24.30 4.73
C LEU A 136 16.65 24.79 5.01
N LEU A 137 15.74 23.93 5.51
CA LEU A 137 14.32 24.28 5.67
C LEU A 137 13.87 24.10 7.13
N PRO A 138 12.91 24.89 7.62
CA PRO A 138 12.29 24.64 8.91
C PRO A 138 11.67 23.23 8.95
N SER A 139 11.49 22.67 10.15
CA SER A 139 10.87 21.35 10.30
C SER A 139 9.41 21.38 9.82
N ILE A 140 9.07 20.49 8.90
CA ILE A 140 7.77 20.46 8.22
C ILE A 140 6.92 19.38 8.84
N HIS A 141 5.81 19.76 9.47
CA HIS A 141 4.89 18.82 10.10
C HIS A 141 3.81 18.38 9.11
N GLY A 142 3.48 17.10 9.16
CA GLY A 142 2.45 16.55 8.30
C GLY A 142 1.93 15.22 8.78
N GLN A 143 0.89 14.79 8.08
CA GLN A 143 0.19 13.54 8.31
C GLN A 143 0.10 12.78 6.99
N ALA A 144 0.14 11.47 7.06
CA ALA A 144 -0.04 10.60 5.91
C ALA A 144 -1.09 9.53 6.20
N VAL A 145 -1.89 9.20 5.20
CA VAL A 145 -2.78 8.03 5.20
C VAL A 145 -2.37 7.15 4.04
N VAL A 146 -2.06 5.88 4.32
CA VAL A 146 -1.76 4.88 3.30
C VAL A 146 -2.85 3.82 3.34
N VAL A 147 -3.46 3.56 2.19
CA VAL A 147 -4.42 2.49 1.99
C VAL A 147 -3.77 1.45 1.09
N ILE A 148 -3.64 0.23 1.60
CA ILE A 148 -3.23 -0.94 0.82
C ILE A 148 -4.47 -1.77 0.58
N ALA A 149 -4.88 -1.93 -0.66
CA ALA A 149 -5.97 -2.81 -1.05
C ALA A 149 -5.41 -4.01 -1.83
N TYR A 150 -5.93 -5.20 -1.59
CA TYR A 150 -5.48 -6.40 -2.28
C TYR A 150 -6.62 -7.41 -2.50
N GLY A 151 -6.64 -7.97 -3.70
CA GLY A 151 -7.44 -9.14 -4.05
C GLY A 151 -6.66 -10.43 -3.85
N VAL A 152 -7.38 -11.53 -3.60
CA VAL A 152 -6.81 -12.86 -3.42
C VAL A 152 -7.57 -13.84 -4.30
N GLU A 153 -6.84 -14.53 -5.18
CA GLU A 153 -7.36 -15.62 -6.00
C GLU A 153 -6.63 -16.93 -5.62
N PRO A 154 -7.33 -18.07 -5.48
CA PRO A 154 -6.66 -19.34 -5.18
C PRO A 154 -5.62 -19.73 -6.23
N ALA A 155 -4.49 -20.28 -5.78
CA ALA A 155 -3.45 -20.88 -6.62
C ALA A 155 -3.15 -22.32 -6.14
N THR A 156 -2.13 -22.97 -6.70
CA THR A 156 -1.73 -24.32 -6.29
C THR A 156 -1.05 -24.33 -4.92
N ASP A 157 -1.07 -25.49 -4.25
CA ASP A 157 -0.31 -25.78 -3.02
C ASP A 157 -0.60 -24.87 -1.83
N GLY A 158 -1.84 -24.39 -1.70
CA GLY A 158 -2.26 -23.49 -0.62
C GLY A 158 -1.70 -22.06 -0.74
N ARG A 159 -1.20 -21.69 -1.92
CA ARG A 159 -0.82 -20.32 -2.26
C ARG A 159 -2.01 -19.60 -2.90
N SER A 160 -1.85 -18.30 -3.10
CA SER A 160 -2.81 -17.43 -3.77
C SER A 160 -2.09 -16.46 -4.70
N VAL A 161 -2.76 -16.08 -5.79
CA VAL A 161 -2.37 -14.91 -6.58
C VAL A 161 -2.91 -13.68 -5.86
N ILE A 162 -2.01 -12.76 -5.48
CA ILE A 162 -2.33 -11.52 -4.80
C ILE A 162 -2.16 -10.36 -5.77
N SER A 163 -3.20 -9.55 -5.91
CA SER A 163 -3.21 -8.32 -6.70
C SER A 163 -3.32 -7.12 -5.76
N ALA A 164 -2.20 -6.45 -5.49
CA ALA A 164 -2.13 -5.36 -4.49
C ALA A 164 -2.00 -3.98 -5.14
N ALA A 165 -2.64 -2.99 -4.53
CA ALA A 165 -2.54 -1.58 -4.87
C ALA A 165 -2.33 -0.73 -3.62
N VAL A 166 -1.63 0.38 -3.78
CA VAL A 166 -1.31 1.35 -2.74
C VAL A 166 -1.87 2.70 -3.15
N THR A 167 -2.58 3.35 -2.23
CA THR A 167 -2.97 4.76 -2.33
C THR A 167 -2.42 5.50 -1.12
N GLY A 168 -1.61 6.53 -1.37
CA GLY A 168 -1.04 7.39 -0.33
C GLY A 168 -1.60 8.81 -0.40
N PHE A 169 -1.92 9.38 0.76
CA PHE A 169 -2.35 10.77 0.93
C PHE A 169 -1.42 11.44 1.92
N VAL A 170 -0.87 12.60 1.58
CA VAL A 170 -0.01 13.39 2.47
C VAL A 170 -0.61 14.79 2.65
N LYS A 171 -0.80 15.19 3.90
CA LYS A 171 -1.26 16.52 4.31
C LYS A 171 -0.17 17.22 5.11
N LEU A 172 0.17 18.45 4.72
CA LEU A 172 0.98 19.32 5.57
C LEU A 172 0.10 20.10 6.54
N ASP A 173 0.55 20.26 7.78
CA ASP A 173 -0.21 21.01 8.80
C ASP A 173 -0.03 22.53 8.62
N ASN A 174 1.17 23.00 8.24
CA ASN A 174 1.48 24.42 8.01
C ASN A 174 2.27 24.61 6.69
N PRO A 175 1.59 24.63 5.53
CA PRO A 175 2.26 24.77 4.25
C PRO A 175 2.71 26.22 4.03
N LEU A 176 4.03 26.47 4.03
CA LEU A 176 4.59 27.72 3.49
C LEU A 176 4.30 27.82 1.98
N VAL A 177 4.11 29.02 1.46
CA VAL A 177 3.68 29.24 0.05
C VAL A 177 4.56 28.50 -0.96
N GLU A 178 5.88 28.67 -0.89
CA GLU A 178 6.80 27.98 -1.82
C GLU A 178 6.74 26.44 -1.70
N MET A 179 6.49 25.93 -0.50
CA MET A 179 6.40 24.51 -0.24
C MET A 179 5.07 23.93 -0.71
N ALA A 180 3.97 24.68 -0.54
CA ALA A 180 2.69 24.37 -1.14
C ALA A 180 2.83 24.25 -2.66
N SER A 181 3.46 25.24 -3.30
CA SER A 181 3.73 25.22 -4.74
C SER A 181 4.59 24.03 -5.17
N LYS A 182 5.64 23.68 -4.41
CA LYS A 182 6.46 22.49 -4.68
C LYS A 182 5.67 21.19 -4.57
N LEU A 183 4.79 21.04 -3.59
CA LEU A 183 3.95 19.84 -3.46
C LEU A 183 2.87 19.73 -4.54
N LEU A 184 2.34 20.87 -4.99
CA LEU A 184 1.41 20.94 -6.11
C LEU A 184 2.09 20.71 -7.47
N SER A 185 3.42 20.73 -7.51
CA SER A 185 4.18 20.53 -8.75
C SER A 185 3.99 19.13 -9.33
N ALA A 186 4.11 19.03 -10.65
CA ALA A 186 4.11 17.75 -11.35
C ALA A 186 5.25 16.82 -10.88
N THR A 187 6.40 17.40 -10.52
CA THR A 187 7.57 16.64 -10.04
C THR A 187 7.31 15.97 -8.69
N ALA A 188 6.63 16.65 -7.76
CA ALA A 188 6.25 16.06 -6.47
C ALA A 188 5.25 14.91 -6.65
N ARG A 189 4.25 15.07 -7.54
CA ARG A 189 3.31 14.01 -7.91
C ARG A 189 4.03 12.80 -8.52
N ALA A 190 4.89 13.03 -9.51
CA ALA A 190 5.67 11.97 -10.15
C ALA A 190 6.56 11.21 -9.14
N LYS A 191 7.16 11.92 -8.17
CA LYS A 191 7.92 11.29 -7.08
C LYS A 191 7.02 10.44 -6.20
N ALA A 192 5.88 10.96 -5.74
CA ALA A 192 4.97 10.19 -4.87
C ALA A 192 4.41 8.94 -5.58
N GLU A 193 4.05 9.04 -6.85
CA GLU A 193 3.66 7.87 -7.64
C GLU A 193 4.80 6.87 -7.80
N ARG A 194 6.05 7.34 -7.96
CA ARG A 194 7.22 6.46 -8.01
C ARG A 194 7.41 5.72 -6.69
N GLU A 195 7.25 6.38 -5.56
CA GLU A 195 7.32 5.73 -4.25
C GLU A 195 6.18 4.72 -4.06
N ALA A 196 4.95 5.05 -4.47
CA ALA A 196 3.83 4.10 -4.45
C ALA A 196 4.10 2.87 -5.34
N ARG A 197 4.62 3.08 -6.56
CA ARG A 197 5.05 2.00 -7.46
C ARG A 197 6.20 1.18 -6.89
N GLN A 198 7.10 1.82 -6.15
CA GLN A 198 8.21 1.12 -5.49
C GLN A 198 7.68 0.24 -4.35
N LEU A 199 6.70 0.72 -3.57
CA LEU A 199 6.12 -0.05 -2.47
C LEU A 199 5.42 -1.33 -2.96
N VAL A 200 4.60 -1.25 -4.00
CA VAL A 200 3.98 -2.46 -4.59
C VAL A 200 5.00 -3.44 -5.17
N LYS A 201 6.13 -2.93 -5.70
CA LYS A 201 7.26 -3.78 -6.12
C LYS A 201 7.94 -4.45 -4.93
N VAL A 202 8.08 -3.76 -3.80
CA VAL A 202 8.63 -4.34 -2.57
C VAL A 202 7.76 -5.48 -2.08
N PHE A 203 6.43 -5.36 -2.14
CA PHE A 203 5.52 -6.48 -1.81
C PHE A 203 5.84 -7.72 -2.64
N ALA A 204 5.78 -7.59 -3.98
CA ALA A 204 6.02 -8.70 -4.88
C ALA A 204 7.41 -9.33 -4.71
N ARG A 205 8.46 -8.51 -4.55
CA ARG A 205 9.84 -9.00 -4.38
C ARG A 205 10.08 -9.65 -3.02
N THR A 206 9.50 -9.11 -1.96
CA THR A 206 9.63 -9.64 -0.60
C THR A 206 8.96 -11.00 -0.51
N THR A 207 7.71 -11.08 -0.97
CA THR A 207 6.98 -12.35 -0.99
C THR A 207 7.67 -13.38 -1.88
N ARG A 208 8.12 -13.00 -3.08
CA ARG A 208 8.87 -13.92 -3.94
C ARG A 208 10.10 -14.50 -3.24
N ALA A 209 10.91 -13.66 -2.59
CA ALA A 209 12.08 -14.13 -1.87
C ALA A 209 11.73 -15.09 -0.70
N ILE A 210 10.60 -14.87 -0.03
CA ILE A 210 10.09 -15.74 1.03
C ILE A 210 9.56 -17.07 0.47
N GLU A 211 8.91 -17.05 -0.69
CA GLU A 211 8.44 -18.28 -1.35
C GLU A 211 9.58 -19.09 -1.95
N ASP A 212 10.63 -18.43 -2.47
CA ASP A 212 11.79 -19.08 -3.08
C ASP A 212 12.64 -19.85 -2.04
N ASP A 213 12.90 -19.25 -0.87
CA ASP A 213 13.66 -19.89 0.22
C ASP A 213 13.21 -19.38 1.61
N PRO A 214 12.11 -19.92 2.15
CA PRO A 214 11.57 -19.47 3.44
C PRO A 214 12.53 -19.73 4.61
N ALA A 215 13.28 -20.83 4.57
CA ALA A 215 14.20 -21.21 5.62
C ALA A 215 15.38 -20.23 5.69
N ALA A 216 15.98 -19.87 4.55
CA ALA A 216 17.07 -18.89 4.53
C ALA A 216 16.61 -17.50 4.98
N VAL A 217 15.40 -17.07 4.61
CA VAL A 217 14.87 -15.79 5.09
C VAL A 217 14.69 -15.80 6.61
N HIS A 218 14.09 -16.87 7.15
CA HIS A 218 13.92 -17.04 8.59
C HIS A 218 15.26 -17.05 9.33
N GLU A 219 16.25 -17.82 8.87
CA GLU A 219 17.56 -17.87 9.52
C GLU A 219 18.27 -16.52 9.51
N ARG A 220 18.19 -15.75 8.42
CA ARG A 220 18.78 -14.41 8.37
C ARG A 220 18.10 -13.45 9.34
N LEU A 221 16.79 -13.59 9.56
CA LEU A 221 16.06 -12.82 10.56
C LEU A 221 16.44 -13.23 11.99
N ARG A 222 16.62 -14.53 12.24
CA ARG A 222 17.05 -15.06 13.54
C ARG A 222 18.40 -14.51 13.99
N LEU A 223 19.30 -14.20 13.06
CA LEU A 223 20.60 -13.59 13.33
C LEU A 223 20.52 -12.10 13.67
N ARG A 224 19.35 -11.45 13.54
CA ARG A 224 19.19 -10.03 13.87
C ARG A 224 18.77 -9.86 15.33
N PRO A 225 19.52 -9.09 16.15
CA PRO A 225 19.23 -8.93 17.57
C PRO A 225 17.99 -8.08 17.85
N ASP A 226 17.58 -7.25 16.88
CA ASP A 226 16.47 -6.32 16.97
C ASP A 226 15.12 -6.92 16.54
N VAL A 227 15.08 -8.19 16.15
CA VAL A 227 13.84 -8.88 15.75
C VAL A 227 13.19 -9.53 16.97
N SER A 228 11.89 -9.29 17.16
CA SER A 228 11.10 -9.95 18.21
C SER A 228 11.12 -11.47 18.05
N ARG A 229 11.43 -12.19 19.12
CA ARG A 229 11.39 -13.66 19.12
C ARG A 229 9.99 -14.22 18.94
N LEU A 230 8.99 -13.52 19.48
CA LEU A 230 7.59 -13.92 19.34
C LEU A 230 7.15 -13.80 17.88
N GLU A 231 7.40 -12.65 17.25
CA GLU A 231 7.03 -12.43 15.84
C GLU A 231 7.79 -13.36 14.89
N LEU A 232 9.07 -13.63 15.19
CA LEU A 232 9.86 -14.59 14.44
C LEU A 232 9.28 -16.01 14.49
N GLU A 233 8.81 -16.45 15.66
CA GLU A 233 8.20 -17.77 15.86
C GLU A 233 6.83 -17.87 15.17
N GLU A 234 5.98 -16.85 15.27
CA GLU A 234 4.72 -16.79 14.54
C GLU A 234 4.96 -16.84 13.02
N PHE A 235 5.96 -16.09 12.54
CA PHE A 235 6.37 -16.12 11.15
C PHE A 235 6.86 -17.51 10.73
N ARG A 236 7.67 -18.19 11.55
CA ARG A 236 8.13 -19.57 11.33
C ARG A 236 6.96 -20.54 11.13
N GLN A 237 5.94 -20.44 11.97
CA GLN A 237 4.73 -21.26 11.89
C GLN A 237 3.94 -21.02 10.61
N LEU A 238 3.77 -19.75 10.21
CA LEU A 238 3.14 -19.38 8.94
C LEU A 238 3.93 -19.91 7.73
N LEU A 239 5.26 -19.95 7.85
CA LEU A 239 6.13 -20.53 6.84
C LEU A 239 6.11 -22.06 6.82
N ARG A 240 5.52 -22.72 7.83
CA ARG A 240 5.51 -24.19 8.03
C ARG A 240 6.92 -24.77 8.10
N LEU A 241 7.85 -24.04 8.70
CA LEU A 241 9.20 -24.54 8.96
C LEU A 241 9.20 -25.48 10.19
N PRO A 242 10.12 -26.44 10.26
CA PRO A 242 10.29 -27.32 11.42
C PRO A 242 10.70 -26.57 12.67
#